data_AF-A0A845A0R7-F1
#
_entry.id   AF-A0A845A0R7-F1
#
_cell.length_a   1.000
_cell.length_b   1.000
_cell.length_c   1.000
_cell.angle_alpha   90.00
_cell.angle_beta   90.00
_cell.angle_gamma   90.00
#
_symmetry.space_group_name_H-M   'P 1'
#
loop_
_entity.id
_entity.type
_entity.pdbx_description
1 polymer ?
#
loop_
_entity_poly.entity_id
_entity_poly.type
_entity_poly.pdbx_seq_one_letter_code
_entity_poly.pdbx_strand_id
1 'polypeptide(L)'
;MRRAILSLAAMGLGLAGMSVPAPALAQQSAVLPADPQDFQCFVLLQQRRAAFMTNQQMPIEQRAQFVDNLTIISAFYAGRISHYSSAEAVPQFRSATAEIASATPEQRDAFANVCANFYVSVMNVLTTTGEQAATQQQ
;
A
#
# COMPACT_ATOMS: atom_id res chain seq x y z
N MET A 1 -65.69 51.13 33.53
CA MET A 1 -65.86 50.25 34.71
C MET A 1 -65.18 48.92 34.44
N ARG A 2 -64.38 48.43 35.41
CA ARG A 2 -63.94 47.03 35.68
C ARG A 2 -63.24 46.27 34.53
N ARG A 3 -61.90 46.23 34.50
CA ARG A 3 -60.99 45.22 35.12
C ARG A 3 -61.35 43.76 34.85
N ALA A 4 -60.51 43.07 34.09
CA ALA A 4 -59.98 41.75 34.45
C ALA A 4 -58.63 41.53 33.75
N ILE A 5 -57.57 41.47 34.56
CA ILE A 5 -56.22 41.04 34.22
C ILE A 5 -56.22 39.52 34.32
N LEU A 6 -55.71 38.83 33.30
CA LEU A 6 -55.34 37.42 33.41
C LEU A 6 -53.94 37.26 32.81
N SER A 7 -52.96 37.42 33.70
CA SER A 7 -51.59 36.95 33.52
C SER A 7 -51.59 35.43 33.59
N LEU A 8 -51.20 34.74 32.53
CA LEU A 8 -50.62 33.40 32.63
C LEU A 8 -49.13 33.50 32.34
N ALA A 9 -48.36 33.44 33.42
CA ALA A 9 -46.97 33.00 33.37
C ALA A 9 -46.96 31.47 33.50
N ALA A 10 -46.37 30.77 32.55
CA ALA A 10 -45.91 29.40 32.74
C ALA A 10 -44.75 29.10 31.79
N MET A 11 -43.55 29.24 32.36
CA MET A 11 -42.39 28.34 32.20
C MET A 11 -41.79 28.18 30.80
N GLY A 12 -40.69 28.92 30.60
CA GLY A 12 -39.61 28.45 29.74
C GLY A 12 -38.95 27.21 30.37
N LEU A 13 -38.69 26.22 29.53
CA LEU A 13 -37.75 25.10 29.63
C LEU A 13 -37.51 24.74 28.16
N GLY A 14 -36.39 25.09 27.55
CA GLY A 14 -35.11 24.44 27.79
C GLY A 14 -34.69 23.81 26.46
N LEU A 15 -33.72 24.43 25.81
CA LEU A 15 -33.00 23.87 24.67
C LEU A 15 -32.40 22.52 25.06
N ALA A 16 -32.77 21.45 24.37
CA ALA A 16 -31.94 20.26 24.25
C ALA A 16 -32.28 19.55 22.94
N GLY A 17 -31.68 20.06 21.85
CA GLY A 17 -31.49 19.27 20.65
C GLY A 17 -30.66 18.05 21.05
N MET A 18 -31.32 16.90 21.15
CA MET A 18 -30.66 15.61 21.33
C MET A 18 -30.01 15.26 20.00
N SER A 19 -28.81 15.78 19.75
CA SER A 19 -27.94 15.28 18.69
C SER A 19 -27.59 13.85 19.06
N VAL A 20 -28.24 12.89 18.41
CA VAL A 20 -27.83 11.49 18.46
C VAL A 20 -26.39 11.45 17.97
N PRO A 21 -25.39 11.02 18.77
CA PRO A 21 -24.05 10.88 18.26
C PRO A 21 -24.09 9.80 17.20
N ALA A 22 -23.84 10.17 15.94
CA ALA A 22 -23.50 9.21 14.92
C ALA A 22 -22.32 8.37 15.45
N PRO A 23 -22.29 7.06 15.20
CA PRO A 23 -21.12 6.27 15.57
C PRO A 23 -19.92 6.91 14.89
N ALA A 24 -19.01 7.44 15.71
CA ALA A 24 -17.71 7.85 15.22
C ALA A 24 -17.04 6.57 14.73
N LEU A 25 -17.13 6.32 13.42
CA LEU A 25 -16.18 5.48 12.73
C LEU A 25 -14.83 6.07 13.09
N ALA A 26 -14.12 5.40 13.99
CA ALA A 26 -12.75 5.73 14.30
C ALA A 26 -12.02 5.81 12.96
N GLN A 27 -11.75 7.03 12.49
CA GLN A 27 -10.67 7.32 11.56
C GLN A 27 -9.36 7.08 12.30
N GLN A 28 -9.17 5.86 12.80
CA GLN A 28 -7.84 5.34 12.95
C GLN A 28 -7.41 5.07 11.51
N SER A 29 -6.84 6.10 10.89
CA SER A 29 -5.80 5.92 9.90
C SER A 29 -4.72 5.08 10.59
N ALA A 30 -4.94 3.77 10.65
CA ALA A 30 -3.94 2.82 11.08
C ALA A 30 -2.89 2.91 9.99
N VAL A 31 -1.94 3.84 10.18
CA VAL A 31 -0.71 3.88 9.41
C VAL A 31 -0.04 2.56 9.75
N LEU A 32 -0.26 1.56 8.89
CA LEU A 32 0.47 0.32 8.97
C LEU A 32 1.95 0.70 8.88
N PRO A 33 2.82 0.20 9.78
CA PRO A 33 4.23 0.50 9.70
C PRO A 33 4.76 0.17 8.31
N ALA A 34 5.68 1.00 7.82
CA ALA A 34 6.37 0.72 6.57
C ALA A 34 7.01 -0.66 6.63
N ASP A 35 6.71 -1.53 5.66
CA ASP A 35 7.42 -2.79 5.48
C ASP A 35 8.73 -2.48 4.74
N PRO A 36 9.90 -2.48 5.42
CA PRO A 36 11.16 -2.08 4.79
C PRO A 36 11.54 -3.00 3.62
N GLN A 37 11.04 -4.24 3.63
CA GLN A 37 11.33 -5.23 2.59
C GLN A 37 10.72 -4.83 1.25
N ASP A 38 9.58 -4.14 1.23
CA ASP A 38 8.99 -3.64 -0.02
C ASP A 38 9.89 -2.62 -0.70
N PHE A 39 10.45 -1.70 0.06
CA PHE A 39 11.37 -0.69 -0.43
C PHE A 39 12.67 -1.33 -0.95
N GLN A 40 13.23 -2.30 -0.21
CA GLN A 40 14.39 -3.08 -0.63
C GLN A 40 14.12 -3.82 -1.95
N CYS A 41 12.99 -4.51 -2.05
CA CYS A 41 12.59 -5.24 -3.25
C CYS A 41 12.41 -4.31 -4.45
N PHE A 42 11.72 -3.17 -4.27
CA PHE A 42 11.55 -2.20 -5.34
C PHE A 42 12.91 -1.67 -5.84
N VAL A 43 13.79 -1.24 -4.93
CA VAL A 43 15.11 -0.71 -5.29
C VAL A 43 15.95 -1.76 -6.02
N LEU A 44 16.00 -2.98 -5.50
CA LEU A 44 16.78 -4.07 -6.09
C LEU A 44 16.30 -4.43 -7.51
N LEU A 45 14.98 -4.51 -7.72
CA LEU A 45 14.42 -4.83 -9.03
C LEU A 45 14.66 -3.71 -10.05
N GLN A 46 14.59 -2.44 -9.63
CA GLN A 46 14.95 -1.31 -10.48
C GLN A 46 16.43 -1.33 -10.87
N GLN A 47 17.32 -1.62 -9.92
CA GLN A 47 18.75 -1.77 -10.18
C GLN A 47 19.02 -2.88 -11.20
N ARG A 48 18.39 -4.06 -11.01
CA ARG A 48 18.52 -5.19 -11.96
C ARG A 48 18.00 -4.82 -13.33
N ARG A 49 16.84 -4.15 -13.42
CA ARG A 49 16.25 -3.71 -14.68
C ARG A 49 17.19 -2.79 -15.45
N ALA A 50 17.77 -1.79 -14.76
CA ALA A 50 18.75 -0.89 -15.36
C ALA A 50 19.98 -1.65 -15.88
N ALA A 51 20.47 -2.65 -15.14
CA ALA A 51 21.58 -3.50 -15.56
C ALA A 51 21.24 -4.33 -16.81
N PHE A 52 20.03 -4.89 -16.89
CA PHE A 52 19.60 -5.63 -18.08
C PHE A 52 19.46 -4.70 -19.29
N MET A 53 18.91 -3.49 -19.13
CA MET A 53 18.76 -2.54 -20.23
C MET A 53 20.10 -2.16 -20.91
N THR A 54 21.22 -2.18 -20.16
CA THR A 54 22.55 -1.85 -20.68
C THR A 54 23.40 -3.08 -21.04
N ASN A 55 22.91 -4.30 -20.79
CA ASN A 55 23.64 -5.52 -21.08
C ASN A 55 23.59 -5.89 -22.57
N GLN A 56 24.67 -5.58 -23.29
CA GLN A 56 24.84 -5.86 -24.71
C GLN A 56 25.28 -7.30 -25.02
N GLN A 57 25.66 -8.08 -24.00
CA GLN A 57 26.12 -9.47 -24.18
C GLN A 57 24.95 -10.46 -24.35
N MET A 58 23.73 -10.03 -24.03
CA MET A 58 22.52 -10.83 -24.12
C MET A 58 21.76 -10.56 -25.44
N PRO A 59 21.17 -11.59 -26.08
CA PRO A 59 20.23 -11.40 -27.19
C PRO A 59 19.11 -10.40 -26.85
N ILE A 60 18.64 -9.64 -27.83
CA ILE A 60 17.65 -8.57 -27.62
C ILE A 60 16.37 -9.14 -27.02
N GLU A 61 15.90 -10.27 -27.54
CA GLU A 61 14.65 -10.92 -27.13
C GLU A 61 14.75 -11.40 -25.67
N GLN A 62 15.87 -12.01 -25.29
CA GLN A 62 16.09 -12.48 -23.93
C GLN A 62 16.18 -11.31 -22.94
N ARG A 63 16.86 -10.22 -23.34
CA ARG A 63 16.93 -8.99 -22.53
C ARG A 63 15.53 -8.39 -22.33
N ALA A 64 14.71 -8.34 -23.37
CA ALA A 64 13.33 -7.83 -23.30
C ALA A 64 12.50 -8.62 -22.28
N GLN A 65 12.55 -9.96 -22.32
CA GLN A 65 11.84 -10.81 -21.37
C GLN A 65 12.22 -10.53 -19.91
N PHE A 66 13.52 -10.36 -19.62
CA PHE A 66 13.96 -10.00 -18.26
C PHE A 66 13.47 -8.62 -17.85
N VAL A 67 13.56 -7.62 -18.74
CA VAL A 67 13.08 -6.26 -18.46
C VAL A 67 11.57 -6.24 -18.20
N ASP A 68 10.79 -7.01 -18.97
CA ASP A 68 9.34 -7.10 -18.80
C ASP A 68 8.98 -7.72 -17.45
N ASN A 69 9.57 -8.87 -17.11
CA ASN A 69 9.36 -9.52 -15.82
C ASN A 69 9.73 -8.60 -14.65
N LEU A 70 10.88 -7.93 -14.72
CA LEU A 70 11.30 -6.98 -13.69
C LEU A 70 10.37 -5.77 -13.61
N THR A 71 9.82 -5.31 -14.74
CA THR A 71 8.86 -4.20 -14.77
C THR A 71 7.56 -4.59 -14.06
N ILE A 72 7.02 -5.77 -14.34
CA ILE A 72 5.79 -6.28 -13.73
C ILE A 72 5.96 -6.42 -12.21
N ILE A 73 7.03 -7.08 -11.76
CA ILE A 73 7.27 -7.30 -10.33
C ILE A 73 7.57 -5.95 -9.62
N SER A 74 8.30 -5.04 -10.27
CA SER A 74 8.53 -3.70 -9.69
C SER A 74 7.23 -2.92 -9.51
N ALA A 75 6.29 -3.03 -10.46
CA ALA A 75 4.98 -2.38 -10.36
C ALA A 75 4.16 -2.92 -9.18
N PHE A 76 4.24 -4.22 -8.91
CA PHE A 76 3.63 -4.83 -7.72
C PHE A 76 4.13 -4.18 -6.42
N TYR A 77 5.46 -4.07 -6.25
CA TYR A 77 6.03 -3.42 -5.07
C TYR A 77 5.75 -1.91 -5.03
N ALA A 78 5.72 -1.22 -6.18
CA ALA A 78 5.31 0.17 -6.24
C ALA A 78 3.87 0.36 -5.72
N GLY A 79 2.96 -0.54 -6.10
CA GLY A 79 1.59 -0.56 -5.57
C GLY A 79 1.57 -0.74 -4.06
N ARG A 80 2.36 -1.67 -3.51
CA ARG A 80 2.50 -1.88 -2.06
C ARG A 80 3.13 -0.69 -1.33
N ILE A 81 3.92 0.14 -2.00
CA ILE A 81 4.52 1.33 -1.37
C ILE A 81 3.60 2.56 -1.52
N SER A 82 2.67 2.53 -2.47
CA SER A 82 1.90 3.71 -2.88
C SER A 82 0.98 4.29 -1.80
N HIS A 83 0.67 3.52 -0.74
CA HIS A 83 -0.15 4.01 0.38
C HIS A 83 0.65 4.80 1.43
N TYR A 84 1.98 4.80 1.38
CA TYR A 84 2.80 5.60 2.30
C TYR A 84 2.87 7.06 1.85
N SER A 85 2.85 7.98 2.82
CA SER A 85 3.11 9.38 2.52
C SER A 85 4.55 9.57 2.05
N SER A 86 4.82 10.64 1.31
CA SER A 86 6.19 10.96 0.87
C SER A 86 7.16 11.15 2.04
N ALA A 87 6.69 11.73 3.15
CA ALA A 87 7.49 11.92 4.36
C ALA A 87 7.97 10.59 4.97
N GLU A 88 7.18 9.53 4.83
CA GLU A 88 7.51 8.18 5.33
C GLU A 88 8.28 7.36 4.29
N ALA A 89 7.91 7.46 3.02
CA ALA A 89 8.51 6.67 1.95
C ALA A 89 9.95 7.08 1.63
N VAL A 90 10.25 8.39 1.60
CA VAL A 90 11.58 8.91 1.25
C VAL A 90 12.71 8.36 2.13
N PRO A 91 12.63 8.38 3.48
CA PRO A 91 13.70 7.82 4.30
C PRO A 91 13.86 6.30 4.09
N GLN A 92 12.77 5.57 3.88
CA GLN A 92 12.81 4.13 3.61
C GLN A 92 13.51 3.83 2.28
N PHE A 93 13.20 4.58 1.23
CA PHE A 93 13.90 4.46 -0.06
C PHE A 93 15.41 4.70 0.07
N ARG A 94 15.81 5.73 0.83
CA ARG A 94 17.23 6.02 1.07
C ARG A 94 17.91 4.88 1.81
N SER A 95 17.26 4.35 2.86
CA SER A 95 17.78 3.22 3.63
C SER A 95 17.96 1.98 2.75
N ALA A 96 16.91 1.60 2.00
CA ALA A 96 16.93 0.48 1.06
C ALA A 96 18.04 0.66 0.00
N THR A 97 18.20 1.86 -0.54
CA THR A 97 19.26 2.16 -1.53
C THR A 97 20.65 1.97 -0.94
N ALA A 98 20.90 2.48 0.27
CA ALA A 98 22.18 2.33 0.93
C ALA A 98 22.50 0.85 1.22
N GLU A 99 21.51 0.11 1.72
CA GLU A 99 21.66 -1.32 2.02
C GLU A 99 21.98 -2.14 0.78
N ILE A 100 21.19 -2.00 -0.29
CA ILE A 100 21.39 -2.72 -1.56
C ILE A 100 22.72 -2.34 -2.23
N ALA A 101 23.14 -1.08 -2.13
CA ALA A 101 24.44 -0.64 -2.63
C ALA A 101 25.61 -1.26 -1.86
N SER A 102 25.45 -1.47 -0.54
CA SER A 102 26.48 -2.08 0.32
C SER A 102 26.49 -3.61 0.28
N ALA A 103 25.42 -4.24 -0.23
CA ALA A 103 25.27 -5.68 -0.25
C ALA A 103 26.27 -6.37 -1.21
N THR A 104 26.71 -7.59 -0.87
CA THR A 104 27.46 -8.44 -1.79
C THR A 104 26.56 -8.97 -2.91
N PRO A 105 27.12 -9.52 -4.01
CA PRO A 105 26.33 -10.21 -5.03
C PRO A 105 25.42 -11.30 -4.44
N GLU A 106 25.96 -12.14 -3.54
CA GLU A 106 25.23 -13.24 -2.92
C GLU A 106 24.08 -12.72 -2.05
N GLN A 107 24.28 -11.63 -1.32
CA GLN A 107 23.23 -11.00 -0.52
C GLN A 107 22.13 -10.41 -1.42
N ARG A 108 22.48 -9.77 -2.54
CA ARG A 108 21.50 -9.29 -3.52
C ARG A 108 20.71 -10.42 -4.16
N ASP A 109 21.30 -11.59 -4.34
CA ASP A 109 20.59 -12.78 -4.83
C ASP A 109 19.66 -13.36 -3.78
N ALA A 110 20.08 -13.40 -2.51
CA ALA A 110 19.22 -13.77 -1.40
C ALA A 110 18.00 -12.84 -1.31
N PHE A 111 18.20 -11.52 -1.38
CA PHE A 111 17.10 -10.56 -1.40
C PHE A 111 16.17 -10.78 -2.60
N ALA A 112 16.70 -10.97 -3.80
CA ALA A 112 15.88 -11.20 -4.99
C ALA A 112 15.01 -12.45 -4.87
N ASN A 113 15.54 -13.53 -4.27
CA ASN A 113 14.76 -14.75 -4.01
C ASN A 113 13.61 -14.48 -3.04
N VAL A 114 13.84 -13.72 -1.97
CA VAL A 114 12.79 -13.31 -1.04
C VAL A 114 11.70 -12.52 -1.78
N CYS A 115 12.10 -11.54 -2.60
CA CYS A 115 11.15 -10.72 -3.36
C CYS A 115 10.32 -11.56 -4.35
N ALA A 116 10.99 -12.41 -5.13
CA ALA A 116 10.32 -13.25 -6.12
C ALA A 116 9.35 -14.25 -5.45
N ASN A 117 9.76 -14.88 -4.34
CA ASN A 117 8.93 -15.85 -3.63
C ASN A 117 7.67 -15.18 -3.03
N PHE A 118 7.83 -13.99 -2.47
CA PHE A 118 6.68 -13.25 -1.95
C PHE A 118 5.70 -12.88 -3.07
N TYR A 119 6.19 -12.33 -4.18
CA TYR A 119 5.36 -12.02 -5.35
C TYR A 119 4.61 -13.26 -5.86
N VAL A 120 5.30 -14.38 -6.06
CA VAL A 120 4.69 -15.64 -6.53
C VAL A 120 3.64 -16.14 -5.55
N SER A 121 3.90 -16.07 -4.24
CA SER A 121 2.94 -16.44 -3.20
C SER A 121 1.63 -15.65 -3.33
N VAL A 122 1.73 -14.32 -3.48
CA VAL A 122 0.53 -13.46 -3.65
C VAL A 122 -0.20 -13.78 -4.94
N MET A 123 0.52 -13.96 -6.06
CA MET A 123 -0.10 -14.31 -7.34
C MET A 123 -0.83 -15.65 -7.30
N ASN A 124 -0.29 -16.65 -6.59
CA ASN A 124 -0.94 -17.95 -6.41
C ASN A 124 -2.25 -17.82 -5.63
N VAL A 125 -2.26 -17.00 -4.56
CA VAL A 125 -3.48 -16.73 -3.79
C VAL A 125 -4.54 -16.05 -4.65
N LEU A 126 -4.16 -15.03 -5.42
CA LEU A 126 -5.09 -14.30 -6.30
C LEU A 126 -5.68 -15.21 -7.37
N THR A 127 -4.86 -16.07 -7.98
CA THR A 127 -5.30 -17.02 -9.02
C THR A 127 -6.29 -18.04 -8.43
N THR A 128 -5.93 -18.67 -7.31
CA THR A 128 -6.79 -19.66 -6.64
C THR A 128 -8.13 -19.06 -6.18
N THR A 129 -8.10 -17.82 -5.66
CA THR A 129 -9.32 -17.12 -5.24
C THR A 129 -10.23 -16.82 -6.43
N GLY A 130 -9.66 -16.45 -7.57
CA GLY A 130 -10.41 -16.22 -8.81
C GLY A 130 -11.14 -17.48 -9.32
N GLU A 131 -10.47 -18.63 -9.28
CA GLU A 131 -11.05 -19.93 -9.67
C GLU A 131 -12.23 -20.34 -8.75
N GLN A 132 -12.07 -20.13 -7.45
CA GLN A 132 -13.14 -20.40 -6.47
C GLN A 132 -14.35 -19.48 -6.63
N ALA A 133 -14.13 -18.20 -6.94
CA ALA A 133 -15.21 -17.26 -7.21
C ALA A 133 -15.98 -17.61 -8.51
N ALA A 134 -15.28 -18.05 -9.55
CA ALA A 134 -15.89 -18.43 -10.83
C ALA A 134 -16.75 -19.71 -10.73
N THR A 135 -16.37 -20.66 -9.88
CA THR A 135 -17.12 -21.92 -9.67
C THR A 135 -18.36 -21.75 -8.81
N GLN A 136 -18.44 -20.73 -7.95
CA GLN A 136 -19.64 -20.42 -7.16
C GLN A 136 -20.72 -19.66 -7.94
N GLN A 137 -20.40 -19.15 -9.13
CA GLN A 137 -21.33 -18.40 -10.00
C GLN A 137 -21.95 -19.27 -11.11
N GLN A 138 -21.63 -20.56 -11.17
CA GLN A 138 -22.22 -21.56 -12.08
C GLN A 138 -23.21 -22.45 -11.34
#